data_AF-A0A6C0KM52-F1
#
_entry.id   AF-A0A6C0KM52-F1
#
_cell.length_a   1.000
_cell.length_b   1.000
_cell.length_c   1.000
_cell.angle_alpha   90.00
_cell.angle_beta   90.00
_cell.angle_gamma   90.00
#
_symmetry.space_group_name_H-M   'P 1'
#
loop_
_entity.id
_entity.type
_entity.pdbx_description
1 polymer ?
#
loop_
_entity_poly.entity_id
_entity_poly.type
_entity_poly.pdbx_seq_one_letter_code
_entity_poly.pdbx_strand_id
1 'polypeptide(L)'
;MDFNSSEVFPQIVISLVIVTVIFFAYMMTEQMKRSWTGYTGARVPILDSTCPSGNPQYFRQNPTNPSNTAILNYSENQLTGIEFSYTTFVYVSTDTDDGSNGWKTIFYKGYETSPMPLLGPGVFVSGSNGKNTSPVLRVVMNTYDGWFNTVDVEQIPFNKWFHLAIVLRKNSLEVYVNGNLANKKSFNGTLPYQNYQTLTVFPKVTTPYTLFDNTQNNPTRPSMGIPPGENMTVSGKFSGFISNFYYFSYAITYSEIQSMLNMGPSSKTCSANAGGLDQPPYLIDSWWTQQKH
;
A
#
# COMPACT_ATOMS: atom_id res chain seq x y z
N MET A 1 -0.36 13.50 -58.19
CA MET A 1 -1.83 13.42 -58.32
C MET A 1 -2.32 14.85 -58.32
N ASP A 2 -2.89 15.31 -59.43
CA ASP A 2 -3.49 16.63 -59.48
C ASP A 2 -4.76 16.62 -58.62
N PHE A 3 -4.78 17.42 -57.54
CA PHE A 3 -5.92 17.49 -56.63
C PHE A 3 -7.16 18.18 -57.26
N ASN A 4 -7.01 18.70 -58.48
CA ASN A 4 -8.03 19.45 -59.22
C ASN A 4 -8.54 18.73 -60.49
N SER A 5 -8.25 17.43 -60.68
CA SER A 5 -8.80 16.69 -61.82
C SER A 5 -10.31 16.46 -61.66
N SER A 6 -11.09 16.73 -62.71
CA SER A 6 -12.55 16.50 -62.78
C SER A 6 -12.93 15.04 -63.10
N GLU A 7 -11.95 14.16 -63.26
CA GLU A 7 -12.18 12.74 -63.53
C GLU A 7 -12.60 11.98 -62.25
N VAL A 8 -13.58 11.08 -62.41
CA VAL A 8 -14.22 10.37 -61.29
C VAL A 8 -13.27 9.40 -60.58
N PHE A 9 -12.38 8.74 -61.32
CA PHE A 9 -11.50 7.71 -60.76
C PHE A 9 -10.44 8.27 -59.78
N PRO A 10 -9.68 9.33 -60.10
CA PRO A 10 -8.77 9.98 -59.15
C PRO A 10 -9.46 10.48 -57.88
N GLN A 11 -10.70 10.99 -57.98
CA GLN A 11 -11.46 11.49 -56.83
C GLN A 11 -11.86 10.38 -55.86
N ILE A 12 -12.24 9.19 -56.36
CA ILE A 12 -12.55 8.03 -55.51
C ILE A 12 -11.30 7.57 -54.76
N VAL A 13 -10.15 7.51 -55.43
CA VAL A 13 -8.89 7.10 -54.81
C VAL A 13 -8.47 8.09 -53.71
N ILE A 14 -8.55 9.40 -53.97
CA ILE A 14 -8.24 10.44 -52.98
C ILE A 14 -9.18 10.33 -51.77
N SER A 15 -10.48 10.14 -52.00
CA SER A 15 -11.48 9.99 -50.93
C SER A 15 -11.17 8.77 -50.05
N LEU A 16 -10.80 7.64 -50.66
CA LEU A 16 -10.45 6.41 -49.94
C LEU A 16 -9.16 6.58 -49.13
N VAL A 17 -8.17 7.29 -49.67
CA VAL A 17 -6.95 7.65 -48.95
C VAL A 17 -7.27 8.56 -47.77
N ILE A 18 -8.11 9.58 -47.94
CA ILE A 18 -8.52 10.48 -46.85
C ILE A 18 -9.24 9.71 -45.74
N VAL A 19 -10.19 8.85 -46.08
CA VAL A 19 -10.92 8.02 -45.09
C VAL A 19 -9.95 7.11 -44.33
N THR A 20 -8.98 6.51 -45.03
CA THR A 20 -7.96 5.65 -44.42
C THR A 20 -7.08 6.44 -43.45
N VAL A 21 -6.64 7.63 -43.84
CA VAL A 21 -5.84 8.52 -42.98
C VAL A 21 -6.62 8.95 -41.74
N ILE A 22 -7.90 9.33 -41.88
CA ILE A 22 -8.78 9.68 -40.76
C ILE A 22 -8.96 8.49 -39.82
N PHE A 23 -9.14 7.28 -40.36
CA PHE A 23 -9.26 6.06 -39.56
C PHE A 23 -8.00 5.79 -38.74
N PHE A 24 -6.81 5.89 -39.33
CA PHE A 24 -5.55 5.75 -38.59
C PHE A 24 -5.33 6.86 -37.56
N ALA A 25 -5.70 8.10 -37.87
CA ALA A 25 -5.65 9.20 -36.91
C ALA A 25 -6.59 8.96 -35.72
N TYR A 26 -7.81 8.48 -35.97
CA TYR A 26 -8.74 8.08 -34.92
C TYR A 26 -8.16 6.96 -34.05
N MET A 27 -7.66 5.88 -34.67
CA MET A 27 -7.00 4.78 -33.94
C MET A 27 -5.84 5.28 -33.09
N MET A 28 -4.99 6.17 -33.61
CA MET A 28 -3.87 6.74 -32.87
C MET A 28 -4.35 7.57 -31.66
N THR A 29 -5.35 8.44 -31.85
CA THR A 29 -5.90 9.23 -30.73
C THR A 29 -6.55 8.36 -29.67
N GLU A 30 -7.23 7.28 -30.05
CA GLU A 30 -7.81 6.34 -29.10
C GLU A 30 -6.73 5.61 -28.30
N GLN A 31 -5.65 5.16 -28.95
CA GLN A 31 -4.51 4.52 -28.28
C GLN A 31 -3.80 5.48 -27.32
N MET A 32 -3.57 6.72 -27.75
CA MET A 32 -2.98 7.75 -26.89
C MET A 32 -3.89 8.04 -25.68
N LYS A 33 -5.20 8.16 -25.89
CA LYS A 33 -6.16 8.38 -24.80
C LYS A 33 -6.14 7.23 -23.80
N ARG A 34 -6.23 5.98 -24.28
CA ARG A 34 -6.18 4.76 -23.44
C ARG A 34 -4.89 4.70 -22.64
N SER A 35 -3.76 4.99 -23.28
CA SER A 35 -2.45 5.04 -22.63
C SER A 35 -2.42 6.11 -21.53
N TRP A 36 -2.91 7.32 -21.81
CA TRP A 36 -2.90 8.42 -20.84
C TRP A 36 -3.81 8.13 -19.63
N THR A 37 -5.02 7.63 -19.87
CA THR A 37 -5.93 7.25 -18.78
C THR A 37 -5.41 6.07 -17.96
N GLY A 38 -4.72 5.12 -18.60
CA GLY A 38 -4.09 3.99 -17.92
C GLY A 38 -3.01 4.41 -16.93
N TYR A 39 -2.14 5.35 -17.31
CA TYR A 39 -1.09 5.86 -16.42
C TYR A 39 -1.65 6.63 -15.22
N THR A 40 -2.72 7.42 -15.42
CA THR A 40 -3.32 8.20 -14.32
C THR A 40 -4.05 7.33 -13.30
N GLY A 41 -4.59 6.18 -13.70
CA GLY A 41 -5.29 5.25 -12.81
C GLY A 41 -4.36 4.23 -12.13
N ALA A 42 -3.13 4.07 -12.64
CA ALA A 42 -2.20 3.06 -12.17
C ALA A 42 -1.41 3.46 -10.91
N ARG A 43 -1.26 4.76 -10.65
CA ARG A 43 -0.61 5.31 -9.44
C ARG A 43 -1.58 6.20 -8.69
N VAL A 44 -1.91 5.83 -7.46
CA VAL A 44 -2.88 6.54 -6.63
C VAL A 44 -2.18 7.06 -5.37
N PRO A 45 -2.10 8.39 -5.15
CA PRO A 45 -1.69 8.94 -3.86
C PRO A 45 -2.80 8.70 -2.83
N ILE A 46 -2.54 7.82 -1.86
CA ILE A 46 -3.45 7.61 -0.72
C ILE A 46 -3.29 8.76 0.28
N LEU A 47 -2.02 9.07 0.62
CA LEU A 47 -1.66 10.20 1.46
C LEU A 47 -0.45 10.91 0.86
N ASP A 48 -0.60 12.19 0.54
CA ASP A 48 0.47 13.06 0.03
C ASP A 48 1.20 13.84 1.14
N SER A 49 0.75 13.66 2.39
CA SER A 49 1.14 14.44 3.55
C SER A 49 1.59 13.52 4.69
N THR A 50 2.43 14.04 5.57
CA THR A 50 2.87 13.39 6.79
C THR A 50 1.75 13.45 7.84
N CYS A 51 1.31 12.29 8.28
CA CYS A 51 0.25 12.13 9.27
C CYS A 51 0.74 11.43 10.53
N PRO A 52 0.45 11.98 11.72
CA PRO A 52 0.65 11.26 12.98
C PRO A 52 -0.39 10.15 13.13
N SER A 53 -0.06 9.11 13.88
CA SER A 53 -0.97 7.99 14.15
C SER A 53 -2.17 8.32 15.05
N GLY A 54 -2.41 9.59 15.35
CA GLY A 54 -3.46 10.08 16.26
C GLY A 54 -4.87 9.57 15.90
N ASN A 55 -5.32 9.89 14.69
CA ASN A 55 -6.67 9.64 14.20
C ASN A 55 -6.68 8.64 13.05
N PRO A 56 -7.60 7.66 13.05
CA PRO A 56 -7.75 6.73 11.94
C PRO A 56 -8.25 7.45 10.69
N GLN A 57 -7.71 7.07 9.53
CA GLN A 57 -8.14 7.55 8.23
C GLN A 57 -8.72 6.38 7.42
N TYR A 58 -9.90 6.59 6.85
CA TYR A 58 -10.66 5.56 6.15
C TYR A 58 -10.78 5.91 4.67
N PHE A 59 -10.21 5.08 3.81
CA PHE A 59 -10.32 5.19 2.36
C PHE A 59 -11.24 4.10 1.86
N ARG A 60 -12.54 4.41 1.82
CA ARG A 60 -13.57 3.48 1.35
C ARG A 60 -13.31 3.15 -0.12
N GLN A 61 -13.90 2.09 -0.65
CA GLN A 61 -13.68 1.67 -2.04
C GLN A 61 -15.01 1.59 -2.77
N ASN A 62 -15.86 2.59 -2.55
CA ASN A 62 -17.17 2.65 -3.18
C ASN A 62 -17.07 3.52 -4.45
N PRO A 63 -17.26 2.94 -5.66
CA PRO A 63 -17.21 3.69 -6.91
C PRO A 63 -18.41 4.63 -7.11
N THR A 64 -19.51 4.47 -6.37
CA THR A 64 -20.70 5.31 -6.51
C THR A 64 -20.67 6.58 -5.66
N ASN A 65 -19.71 6.72 -4.75
CA ASN A 65 -19.60 7.88 -3.87
C ASN A 65 -18.42 8.78 -4.29
N PRO A 66 -18.66 9.98 -4.84
CA PRO A 66 -17.61 10.87 -5.34
C PRO A 66 -16.75 11.52 -4.25
N SER A 67 -17.11 11.35 -2.97
CA SER A 67 -16.29 11.82 -1.83
C SER A 67 -15.07 10.94 -1.54
N ASN A 68 -14.90 9.86 -2.29
CA ASN A 68 -13.90 8.85 -2.04
C ASN A 68 -12.55 9.26 -2.67
N THR A 69 -11.63 9.75 -1.84
CA THR A 69 -10.42 10.46 -2.29
C THR A 69 -9.34 9.56 -2.93
N ALA A 70 -9.42 8.23 -2.78
CA ALA A 70 -8.46 7.30 -3.37
C ALA A 70 -9.10 5.92 -3.66
N ILE A 71 -9.53 5.70 -4.91
CA ILE A 71 -9.97 4.38 -5.39
C ILE A 71 -8.74 3.58 -5.81
N LEU A 72 -8.61 2.36 -5.29
CA LEU A 72 -7.53 1.43 -5.58
C LEU A 72 -7.98 0.49 -6.70
N ASN A 73 -7.51 0.76 -7.92
CA ASN A 73 -7.83 -0.05 -9.08
C ASN A 73 -7.09 -1.38 -9.06
N TYR A 74 -7.71 -2.42 -9.59
CA TYR A 74 -7.06 -3.72 -9.77
C TYR A 74 -5.98 -3.66 -10.85
N SER A 75 -5.07 -4.63 -10.81
CA SER A 75 -4.13 -4.86 -11.92
C SER A 75 -4.88 -5.32 -13.15
N GLU A 76 -4.78 -4.55 -14.24
CA GLU A 76 -5.33 -4.94 -15.54
C GLU A 76 -4.22 -5.54 -16.41
N ASN A 77 -4.38 -6.81 -16.80
CA ASN A 77 -3.54 -7.52 -17.76
C ASN A 77 -2.01 -7.41 -17.53
N GLN A 78 -1.56 -7.46 -16.27
CA GLN A 78 -0.14 -7.46 -15.97
C GLN A 78 0.51 -8.80 -16.34
N LEU A 79 1.79 -8.78 -16.73
CA LEU A 79 2.48 -9.93 -17.31
C LEU A 79 2.49 -11.15 -16.39
N THR A 80 2.56 -10.96 -15.07
CA THR A 80 2.62 -12.06 -14.09
C THR A 80 1.29 -12.31 -13.38
N GLY A 81 0.19 -11.75 -13.90
CA GLY A 81 -1.16 -11.92 -13.36
C GLY A 81 -1.53 -10.81 -12.39
N ILE A 82 -1.94 -11.17 -11.17
CA ILE A 82 -2.29 -10.19 -10.14
C ILE A 82 -1.00 -9.56 -9.60
N GLU A 83 -0.90 -8.24 -9.75
CA GLU A 83 0.24 -7.47 -9.27
C GLU A 83 -0.26 -6.21 -8.56
N PHE A 84 0.45 -5.76 -7.54
CA PHE A 84 0.20 -4.45 -6.93
C PHE A 84 1.38 -4.07 -6.06
N SER A 85 1.50 -2.78 -5.80
CA SER A 85 2.49 -2.28 -4.84
C SER A 85 1.94 -1.21 -3.94
N TYR A 86 2.44 -1.19 -2.71
CA TYR A 86 2.22 -0.13 -1.73
C TYR A 86 3.58 0.43 -1.35
N THR A 87 3.75 1.75 -1.42
CA THR A 87 4.98 2.42 -0.99
C THR A 87 4.66 3.50 0.01
N THR A 88 5.40 3.58 1.09
CA THR A 88 5.18 4.59 2.11
C THR A 88 6.42 4.83 2.94
N PHE A 89 6.57 6.04 3.45
CA PHE A 89 7.55 6.33 4.51
C PHE A 89 6.88 6.11 5.86
N VAL A 90 7.55 5.35 6.71
CA VAL A 90 7.09 5.07 8.07
C VAL A 90 8.15 5.54 9.05
N TYR A 91 7.70 6.23 10.09
CA TYR A 91 8.47 6.53 11.28
C TYR A 91 7.77 5.85 12.45
N VAL A 92 8.45 4.92 13.12
CA VAL A 92 7.90 4.22 14.28
C VAL A 92 8.59 4.75 15.53
N SER A 93 7.84 5.27 16.49
CA SER A 93 8.39 5.69 17.78
C SER A 93 8.54 4.51 18.73
N THR A 94 9.43 4.67 19.71
CA THR A 94 9.65 3.70 20.79
C THR A 94 8.40 3.45 21.65
N ASP A 95 7.46 4.40 21.69
CA ASP A 95 6.20 4.25 22.45
C ASP A 95 5.26 3.20 21.83
N THR A 96 5.59 2.71 20.64
CA THR A 96 4.92 1.54 20.05
C THR A 96 5.12 0.29 20.90
N ASP A 97 6.24 0.20 21.62
CA ASP A 97 6.55 -0.88 22.56
C ASP A 97 6.06 -0.52 23.96
N ASP A 98 4.73 -0.44 24.13
CA ASP A 98 4.07 -0.10 25.39
C ASP A 98 4.07 -1.23 26.42
N GLY A 99 4.83 -2.30 26.19
CA GLY A 99 4.85 -3.51 27.02
C GLY A 99 3.57 -4.36 26.90
N SER A 100 2.62 -3.99 26.04
CA SER A 100 1.46 -4.84 25.76
C SER A 100 1.85 -5.96 24.78
N ASN A 101 1.49 -7.19 25.12
CA ASN A 101 1.68 -8.32 24.23
C ASN A 101 0.71 -8.22 23.05
N GLY A 102 1.23 -7.93 21.86
CA GLY A 102 0.44 -7.96 20.62
C GLY A 102 1.00 -7.08 19.52
N TRP A 103 0.43 -7.25 18.34
CA TRP A 103 0.77 -6.52 17.14
C TRP A 103 0.07 -5.16 17.11
N LYS A 104 0.82 -4.10 16.89
CA LYS A 104 0.30 -2.76 16.64
C LYS A 104 0.11 -2.56 15.14
N THR A 105 -1.00 -1.97 14.76
CA THR A 105 -1.38 -1.87 13.35
C THR A 105 -0.95 -0.53 12.75
N ILE A 106 -0.30 -0.57 11.59
CA ILE A 106 0.09 0.62 10.81
C ILE A 106 -1.03 0.99 9.84
N PHE A 107 -1.35 0.08 8.93
CA PHE A 107 -2.49 0.17 8.04
C PHE A 107 -2.92 -1.23 7.62
N TYR A 108 -4.17 -1.38 7.22
CA TYR A 108 -4.61 -2.58 6.54
C TYR A 108 -5.78 -2.33 5.61
N LYS A 109 -5.94 -3.21 4.64
CA LYS A 109 -7.10 -3.23 3.74
C LYS A 109 -8.02 -4.39 4.13
N GLY A 110 -9.17 -4.06 4.71
CA GLY A 110 -10.07 -5.00 5.38
C GLY A 110 -11.28 -4.29 6.01
N TYR A 111 -11.99 -4.97 6.92
CA TYR A 111 -13.16 -4.35 7.58
C TYR A 111 -12.75 -3.25 8.56
N GLU A 112 -13.55 -2.18 8.64
CA GLU A 112 -13.29 -1.05 9.56
C GLU A 112 -13.33 -1.49 11.04
N THR A 113 -14.12 -2.52 11.36
CA THR A 113 -14.34 -3.02 12.73
C THR A 113 -13.32 -4.07 13.17
N SER A 114 -12.72 -4.80 12.22
CA SER A 114 -11.79 -5.88 12.48
C SER A 114 -10.86 -6.09 11.29
N PRO A 115 -9.55 -6.29 11.49
CA PRO A 115 -8.63 -6.61 10.40
C PRO A 115 -8.95 -7.96 9.75
N MET A 116 -9.72 -8.82 10.40
CA MET A 116 -9.98 -10.20 9.99
C MET A 116 -11.47 -10.46 9.74
N PRO A 117 -11.84 -11.42 8.86
CA PRO A 117 -11.00 -12.40 8.14
C PRO A 117 -10.43 -11.92 6.79
N LEU A 118 -10.87 -10.76 6.28
CA LEU A 118 -10.41 -10.20 5.01
C LEU A 118 -9.28 -9.18 5.25
N LEU A 119 -8.04 -9.60 5.01
CA LEU A 119 -6.83 -8.80 5.26
C LEU A 119 -5.88 -8.86 4.06
N GLY A 120 -5.80 -7.80 3.26
CA GLY A 120 -4.99 -7.90 2.03
C GLY A 120 -4.65 -6.57 1.36
N PRO A 121 -3.47 -5.97 1.63
CA PRO A 121 -2.49 -6.33 2.67
C PRO A 121 -2.79 -5.67 4.03
N GLY A 122 -2.20 -6.22 5.08
CA GLY A 122 -2.12 -5.61 6.41
C GLY A 122 -0.67 -5.47 6.87
N VAL A 123 -0.32 -4.35 7.48
CA VAL A 123 1.03 -4.09 8.01
C VAL A 123 0.94 -3.83 9.50
N PHE A 124 1.71 -4.60 10.23
CA PHE A 124 1.76 -4.59 11.67
C PHE A 124 3.20 -4.46 12.16
N VAL A 125 3.36 -3.95 13.36
CA VAL A 125 4.64 -3.81 14.04
C VAL A 125 4.51 -4.31 15.47
N SER A 126 5.54 -4.98 15.96
CA SER A 126 5.65 -5.39 17.36
C SER A 126 7.02 -4.98 17.87
N GLY A 127 7.07 -4.37 19.05
CA GLY A 127 8.32 -3.94 19.71
C GLY A 127 9.07 -5.10 20.35
N SER A 128 8.33 -6.10 20.84
CA SER A 128 8.86 -7.31 21.45
C SER A 128 7.85 -8.43 21.28
N ASN A 129 8.09 -9.32 20.32
CA ASN A 129 7.44 -10.63 20.33
C ASN A 129 8.31 -11.49 21.23
N GLY A 130 7.78 -12.16 22.26
CA GLY A 130 8.55 -12.91 23.29
C GLY A 130 9.59 -13.97 22.85
N LYS A 131 9.97 -14.03 21.56
CA LYS A 131 11.13 -14.70 20.99
C LYS A 131 12.27 -13.75 20.53
N ASN A 132 12.01 -12.47 20.20
CA ASN A 132 12.97 -11.53 19.63
C ASN A 132 12.97 -10.20 20.40
N THR A 133 14.15 -9.73 20.82
CA THR A 133 14.39 -8.45 21.52
C THR A 133 14.45 -7.23 20.59
N SER A 134 14.22 -7.42 19.29
CA SER A 134 14.24 -6.37 18.26
C SER A 134 12.86 -6.22 17.63
N PRO A 135 12.47 -5.01 17.22
CA PRO A 135 11.18 -4.79 16.61
C PRO A 135 11.05 -5.52 15.28
N VAL A 136 9.87 -6.08 15.05
CA VAL A 136 9.54 -6.85 13.84
C VAL A 136 8.35 -6.19 13.15
N LEU A 137 8.48 -5.95 11.85
CA LEU A 137 7.37 -5.54 10.98
C LEU A 137 6.82 -6.77 10.28
N ARG A 138 5.52 -7.03 10.41
CA ARG A 138 4.83 -8.16 9.81
C ARG A 138 3.86 -7.65 8.76
N VAL A 139 4.03 -8.11 7.53
CA VAL A 139 3.05 -7.93 6.45
C VAL A 139 2.21 -9.19 6.33
N VAL A 140 0.89 -9.04 6.36
CA VAL A 140 -0.06 -10.13 6.23
C VAL A 140 -0.85 -9.98 4.94
N MET A 141 -1.03 -11.07 4.21
CA MET A 141 -1.79 -11.08 2.96
C MET A 141 -2.68 -12.31 2.87
N ASN A 142 -3.94 -12.09 2.51
CA ASN A 142 -4.86 -13.15 2.19
C ASN A 142 -4.52 -13.83 0.86
N THR A 143 -4.71 -15.14 0.84
CA THR A 143 -4.76 -15.98 -0.36
C THR A 143 -6.11 -16.71 -0.40
N TYR A 144 -6.40 -17.39 -1.50
CA TYR A 144 -7.61 -18.23 -1.60
C TYR A 144 -7.58 -19.46 -0.69
N ASP A 145 -6.40 -19.90 -0.22
CA ASP A 145 -6.24 -21.07 0.64
C ASP A 145 -6.33 -20.71 2.13
N GLY A 146 -5.76 -19.56 2.49
CA GLY A 146 -5.81 -19.04 3.86
C GLY A 146 -5.60 -17.54 3.91
N TRP A 147 -6.15 -16.92 4.93
CA TRP A 147 -6.00 -15.49 5.19
C TRP A 147 -4.64 -15.17 5.87
N PHE A 148 -4.05 -16.14 6.59
CA PHE A 148 -2.83 -15.93 7.37
C PHE A 148 -1.55 -16.31 6.60
N ASN A 149 -1.12 -15.45 5.66
CA ASN A 149 0.22 -15.53 5.11
C ASN A 149 1.04 -14.33 5.56
N THR A 150 2.12 -14.58 6.29
CA THR A 150 2.96 -13.54 6.89
C THR A 150 4.32 -13.41 6.22
N VAL A 151 4.83 -12.19 6.17
CA VAL A 151 6.19 -11.83 5.79
C VAL A 151 6.75 -10.95 6.88
N ASP A 152 7.72 -11.46 7.62
CA ASP A 152 8.30 -10.75 8.75
C ASP A 152 9.62 -10.11 8.35
N VAL A 153 9.76 -8.83 8.69
CA VAL A 153 10.98 -8.05 8.52
C VAL A 153 11.52 -7.74 9.90
N GLU A 154 12.67 -8.31 10.20
CA GLU A 154 13.35 -8.14 11.48
C GLU A 154 14.18 -6.85 11.50
N GLN A 155 14.44 -6.33 12.70
CA GLN A 155 15.37 -5.22 12.94
C GLN A 155 15.00 -3.91 12.24
N ILE A 156 13.71 -3.55 12.26
CA ILE A 156 13.30 -2.23 11.76
C ILE A 156 13.85 -1.11 12.66
N PRO A 157 14.21 0.06 12.10
CA PRO A 157 14.74 1.15 12.90
C PRO A 157 13.61 1.90 13.64
N PHE A 158 13.72 2.02 14.96
CA PHE A 158 12.91 2.96 15.74
C PHE A 158 13.47 4.39 15.68
N ASN A 159 12.59 5.37 15.82
CA ASN A 159 12.89 6.80 15.82
C ASN A 159 13.64 7.29 14.58
N LYS A 160 13.49 6.58 13.46
CA LYS A 160 14.06 6.96 12.15
C LYS A 160 13.04 6.69 11.06
N TRP A 161 13.08 7.53 10.03
CA TRP A 161 12.33 7.25 8.81
C TRP A 161 12.95 6.07 8.07
N PHE A 162 12.09 5.19 7.60
CA PHE A 162 12.44 4.22 6.58
C PHE A 162 11.36 4.17 5.51
N HIS A 163 11.77 3.84 4.29
CA HIS A 163 10.87 3.60 3.18
C HIS A 163 10.46 2.14 3.15
N LEU A 164 9.16 1.89 3.22
CA LEU A 164 8.56 0.56 3.08
C LEU A 164 7.93 0.45 1.70
N ALA A 165 8.34 -0.55 0.93
CA ALA A 165 7.69 -0.92 -0.31
C ALA A 165 7.25 -2.39 -0.25
N ILE A 166 5.95 -2.63 -0.40
CA ILE A 166 5.35 -3.95 -0.46
C ILE A 166 4.98 -4.18 -1.93
N VAL A 167 5.54 -5.22 -2.53
CA VAL A 167 5.39 -5.51 -3.96
C VAL A 167 4.89 -6.93 -4.11
N LEU A 168 3.73 -7.09 -4.72
CA LEU A 168 3.23 -8.38 -5.15
C LEU A 168 3.61 -8.60 -6.62
N ARG A 169 4.44 -9.61 -6.88
CA ARG A 169 4.91 -9.97 -8.22
C ARG A 169 5.02 -11.48 -8.37
N LYS A 170 4.57 -12.03 -9.49
CA LYS A 170 4.70 -13.47 -9.84
C LYS A 170 4.30 -14.40 -8.69
N ASN A 171 3.12 -14.16 -8.13
CA ASN A 171 2.60 -14.93 -7.00
C ASN A 171 3.51 -14.97 -5.76
N SER A 172 4.26 -13.90 -5.54
CA SER A 172 5.11 -13.74 -4.36
C SER A 172 5.00 -12.32 -3.83
N LEU A 173 4.95 -12.20 -2.51
CA LEU A 173 4.95 -10.95 -1.78
C LEU A 173 6.37 -10.62 -1.36
N GLU A 174 6.89 -9.51 -1.87
CA GLU A 174 8.23 -9.01 -1.63
C GLU A 174 8.13 -7.73 -0.81
N VAL A 175 8.89 -7.64 0.27
CA VAL A 175 8.93 -6.46 1.14
C VAL A 175 10.32 -5.87 1.06
N TYR A 176 10.38 -4.60 0.67
CA TYR A 176 11.59 -3.81 0.54
C TYR A 176 11.64 -2.76 1.64
N VAL A 177 12.81 -2.59 2.25
CA VAL A 177 13.10 -1.54 3.24
C VAL A 177 14.27 -0.71 2.74
N ASN A 178 14.07 0.61 2.62
CA ASN A 178 15.08 1.55 2.09
C ASN A 178 15.66 1.13 0.74
N GLY A 179 14.80 0.58 -0.13
CA GLY A 179 15.19 0.12 -1.48
C GLY A 179 15.75 -1.30 -1.52
N ASN A 180 16.16 -1.89 -0.40
CA ASN A 180 16.70 -3.25 -0.36
C ASN A 180 15.60 -4.28 -0.09
N LEU A 181 15.67 -5.45 -0.74
CA LEU A 181 14.76 -6.57 -0.47
C LEU A 181 15.02 -7.09 0.95
N ALA A 182 14.06 -6.90 1.85
CA ALA A 182 14.19 -7.29 3.25
C ALA A 182 13.74 -8.75 3.46
N ASN A 183 12.56 -9.11 2.95
CA ASN A 183 12.07 -10.47 2.98
C ASN A 183 11.09 -10.74 1.83
N LYS A 184 10.86 -12.02 1.51
CA LYS A 184 10.00 -12.48 0.42
C LYS A 184 9.25 -13.75 0.83
N LYS A 185 7.97 -13.83 0.46
CA LYS A 185 7.16 -15.04 0.60
C LYS A 185 6.50 -15.40 -0.73
N SER A 186 6.70 -16.64 -1.16
CA SER A 186 5.97 -17.21 -2.30
C SER A 186 4.71 -17.93 -1.81
N PHE A 187 3.61 -17.81 -2.56
CA PHE A 187 2.31 -18.40 -2.21
C PHE A 187 2.11 -19.83 -2.74
N ASN A 188 3.19 -20.56 -3.07
CA ASN A 188 3.16 -21.99 -3.45
C ASN A 188 2.04 -22.42 -4.42
N GLY A 189 1.65 -21.53 -5.35
CA GLY A 189 0.61 -21.82 -6.36
C GLY A 189 -0.81 -21.36 -6.01
N THR A 190 -1.06 -20.85 -4.80
CA THR A 190 -2.34 -20.21 -4.44
C THR A 190 -2.29 -18.74 -4.83
N LEU A 191 -3.42 -18.18 -5.30
CA LEU A 191 -3.46 -16.78 -5.73
C LEU A 191 -3.70 -15.85 -4.53
N PRO A 192 -3.10 -14.65 -4.52
CA PRO A 192 -3.38 -13.63 -3.52
C PRO A 192 -4.78 -13.06 -3.75
N TYR A 193 -5.51 -12.86 -2.66
CA TYR A 193 -6.88 -12.34 -2.71
C TYR A 193 -6.89 -10.82 -2.53
N GLN A 194 -7.34 -10.10 -3.55
CA GLN A 194 -7.52 -8.65 -3.46
C GLN A 194 -8.97 -8.33 -3.06
N ASN A 195 -9.15 -7.69 -1.92
CA ASN A 195 -10.48 -7.36 -1.42
C ASN A 195 -10.99 -5.98 -1.90
N TYR A 196 -12.30 -5.77 -1.84
CA TYR A 196 -12.97 -4.48 -2.13
C TYR A 196 -13.21 -3.65 -0.87
N GLN A 197 -12.61 -4.04 0.27
CA GLN A 197 -12.87 -3.41 1.54
C GLN A 197 -12.09 -2.10 1.69
N THR A 198 -12.46 -1.32 2.72
CA THR A 198 -11.83 -0.05 3.07
C THR A 198 -10.34 -0.25 3.38
N LEU A 199 -9.50 0.64 2.85
CA LEU A 199 -8.13 0.78 3.33
C LEU A 199 -8.15 1.71 4.55
N THR A 200 -7.77 1.17 5.70
CA THR A 200 -7.76 1.90 6.97
C THR A 200 -6.32 2.13 7.42
N VAL A 201 -5.99 3.39 7.67
CA VAL A 201 -4.69 3.83 8.17
C VAL A 201 -4.86 4.26 9.63
N PHE A 202 -3.93 3.88 10.51
CA PHE A 202 -3.99 4.11 11.97
C PHE A 202 -5.25 3.58 12.68
N PRO A 203 -5.69 2.34 12.40
CA PRO A 203 -6.86 1.76 13.05
C PRO A 203 -6.65 1.59 14.56
N LYS A 204 -7.67 1.89 15.35
CA LYS A 204 -7.66 1.73 16.83
C LYS A 204 -8.20 0.37 17.28
N VAL A 205 -8.25 -0.61 16.37
CA VAL A 205 -8.88 -1.90 16.61
C VAL A 205 -8.02 -2.77 17.54
N THR A 206 -8.65 -3.36 18.54
CA THR A 206 -8.03 -4.36 19.43
C THR A 206 -8.77 -5.67 19.30
N THR A 207 -8.05 -6.77 19.18
CA THR A 207 -8.65 -8.11 19.17
C THR A 207 -8.36 -8.83 20.48
N PRO A 208 -9.32 -9.54 21.08
CA PRO A 208 -9.06 -10.29 22.31
C PRO A 208 -8.07 -11.45 22.07
N TYR A 209 -7.13 -11.61 23.00
CA TYR A 209 -6.06 -12.61 22.95
C TYR A 209 -6.56 -14.06 22.78
N THR A 210 -7.74 -14.37 23.32
CA THR A 210 -8.34 -15.71 23.29
C THR A 210 -8.74 -16.19 21.90
N LEU A 211 -8.81 -15.28 20.91
CA LEU A 211 -9.17 -15.61 19.53
C LEU A 211 -8.01 -16.21 18.73
N PHE A 212 -6.76 -16.02 19.16
CA PHE A 212 -5.56 -16.40 18.41
C PHE A 212 -4.58 -17.24 19.21
N ASP A 213 -4.96 -17.62 20.43
CA ASP A 213 -4.13 -18.42 21.31
C ASP A 213 -4.13 -19.89 20.88
N ASN A 214 -3.10 -20.25 20.10
CA ASN A 214 -2.84 -21.63 19.68
C ASN A 214 -1.77 -22.32 20.54
N THR A 215 -1.59 -21.92 21.81
CA THR A 215 -0.52 -22.45 22.67
C THR A 215 -0.73 -23.90 23.16
N GLN A 216 -1.76 -24.63 22.70
CA GLN A 216 -2.01 -26.01 23.17
C GLN A 216 -2.58 -27.00 22.14
N ASN A 217 -2.47 -26.77 20.81
CA ASN A 217 -2.99 -27.73 19.80
C ASN A 217 -4.42 -28.23 20.10
N ASN A 218 -5.24 -27.40 20.76
CA ASN A 218 -6.52 -27.85 21.29
C ASN A 218 -7.57 -27.63 20.21
N PRO A 219 -8.15 -28.70 19.61
CA PRO A 219 -9.04 -28.61 18.43
C PRO A 219 -10.37 -27.89 18.69
N THR A 220 -10.59 -27.39 19.92
CA THR A 220 -11.82 -26.73 20.37
C THR A 220 -11.74 -25.20 20.42
N ARG A 221 -10.56 -24.60 20.22
CA ARG A 221 -10.42 -23.14 20.09
C ARG A 221 -10.36 -22.75 18.60
N PRO A 222 -11.18 -21.80 18.13
CA PRO A 222 -11.13 -21.37 16.74
C PRO A 222 -9.79 -20.66 16.52
N SER A 223 -8.78 -21.36 16.02
CA SER A 223 -7.49 -20.77 15.61
C SER A 223 -7.63 -19.86 14.39
N MET A 224 -8.86 -19.55 13.97
CA MET A 224 -9.26 -18.86 12.74
C MET A 224 -8.53 -19.30 11.46
N GLY A 225 -7.71 -20.36 11.46
CA GLY A 225 -6.85 -20.77 10.34
C GLY A 225 -5.38 -20.32 10.45
N ILE A 226 -4.92 -19.94 11.65
CA ILE A 226 -3.50 -19.67 11.97
C ILE A 226 -2.76 -20.98 12.25
N PRO A 227 -1.55 -21.20 11.71
CA PRO A 227 -0.70 -22.35 12.03
C PRO A 227 -0.35 -22.48 13.53
N PRO A 228 -0.11 -23.69 14.05
CA PRO A 228 0.36 -23.92 15.43
C PRO A 228 1.62 -23.11 15.77
N GLY A 229 1.58 -22.40 16.91
CA GLY A 229 2.71 -21.63 17.43
C GLY A 229 2.80 -20.16 16.97
N GLU A 230 1.89 -19.71 16.11
CA GLU A 230 1.76 -18.29 15.71
C GLU A 230 0.63 -17.59 16.48
N ASN A 231 0.77 -16.26 16.67
CA ASN A 231 -0.24 -15.42 17.30
C ASN A 231 -0.36 -14.10 16.51
N MET A 232 -1.59 -13.64 16.27
CA MET A 232 -1.89 -12.34 15.66
C MET A 232 -2.83 -11.49 16.52
N THR A 233 -2.67 -11.50 17.83
CA THR A 233 -3.40 -10.59 18.71
C THR A 233 -3.03 -9.16 18.37
N VAL A 234 -3.99 -8.37 17.87
CA VAL A 234 -3.83 -6.96 17.56
C VAL A 234 -4.12 -6.12 18.80
N SER A 235 -3.14 -5.32 19.22
CA SER A 235 -3.16 -4.49 20.44
C SER A 235 -3.30 -2.99 20.09
N GLY A 236 -4.14 -2.67 19.12
CA GLY A 236 -4.41 -1.28 18.72
C GLY A 236 -3.46 -0.75 17.67
N LYS A 237 -3.22 0.58 17.73
CA LYS A 237 -2.42 1.32 16.76
C LYS A 237 -0.96 1.41 17.16
N PHE A 238 -0.08 1.61 16.20
CA PHE A 238 1.31 2.00 16.47
C PHE A 238 1.44 3.49 16.80
N SER A 239 2.56 3.88 17.42
CA SER A 239 2.92 5.27 17.65
C SER A 239 3.95 5.74 16.63
N GLY A 240 3.66 6.82 15.91
CA GLY A 240 4.56 7.33 14.88
C GLY A 240 3.86 8.07 13.74
N PHE A 241 4.52 8.11 12.58
CA PHE A 241 4.08 8.88 11.42
C PHE A 241 4.11 8.02 10.15
N ILE A 242 3.18 8.31 9.24
CA ILE A 242 3.19 7.82 7.86
C ILE A 242 3.27 9.04 6.95
N SER A 243 4.05 8.92 5.87
CA SER A 243 4.21 9.98 4.89
C SER A 243 4.29 9.42 3.48
N ASN A 244 3.78 10.16 2.48
CA ASN A 244 3.88 9.80 1.07
C ASN A 244 3.44 8.35 0.80
N PHE A 245 2.19 8.05 1.15
CA PHE A 245 1.60 6.73 0.93
C PHE A 245 1.00 6.64 -0.48
N TYR A 246 1.58 5.80 -1.32
CA TYR A 246 1.13 5.55 -2.68
C TYR A 246 0.75 4.09 -2.89
N TYR A 247 -0.24 3.89 -3.74
CA TYR A 247 -0.62 2.61 -4.28
C TYR A 247 -0.34 2.55 -5.78
N PHE A 248 0.07 1.37 -6.24
CA PHE A 248 0.28 1.06 -7.64
C PHE A 248 -0.50 -0.20 -7.99
N SER A 249 -1.23 -0.18 -9.10
CA SER A 249 -1.96 -1.35 -9.61
C SER A 249 -1.07 -2.34 -10.38
N TYR A 250 0.26 -2.20 -10.29
CA TYR A 250 1.26 -3.05 -10.91
C TYR A 250 2.44 -3.26 -9.98
N ALA A 251 3.30 -4.23 -10.27
CA ALA A 251 4.51 -4.46 -9.51
C ALA A 251 5.57 -3.42 -9.90
N ILE A 252 5.80 -2.44 -9.03
CA ILE A 252 6.85 -1.44 -9.23
C ILE A 252 8.25 -2.08 -9.38
N THR A 253 9.05 -1.48 -10.25
CA THR A 253 10.43 -1.87 -10.52
C THR A 253 11.39 -1.30 -9.47
N TYR A 254 12.62 -1.83 -9.42
CA TYR A 254 13.65 -1.33 -8.51
C TYR A 254 13.97 0.17 -8.73
N SER A 255 14.00 0.63 -9.98
CA SER A 255 14.21 2.04 -10.31
C SER A 255 13.08 2.94 -9.79
N GLU A 256 11.83 2.46 -9.82
CA GLU A 256 10.69 3.20 -9.27
C GLU A 256 10.73 3.20 -7.74
N ILE A 257 11.09 2.09 -7.10
CA ILE A 257 11.33 2.05 -5.65
C ILE A 257 12.40 3.07 -5.27
N GLN A 258 13.50 3.15 -6.03
CA GLN A 258 14.55 4.13 -5.78
C GLN A 258 14.06 5.57 -6.02
N SER A 259 13.23 5.80 -7.04
CA SER A 259 12.61 7.11 -7.27
C SER A 259 11.70 7.52 -6.11
N MET A 260 10.94 6.57 -5.55
CA MET A 260 10.09 6.80 -4.38
C MET A 260 10.93 7.05 -3.12
N LEU A 261 12.02 6.31 -2.95
CA LEU A 261 12.98 6.52 -1.87
C LEU A 261 13.63 7.92 -1.93
N ASN A 262 14.04 8.35 -3.13
CA ASN A 262 14.67 9.65 -3.36
C ASN A 262 13.70 10.83 -3.15
N MET A 263 12.39 10.60 -3.24
CA MET A 263 11.37 11.62 -2.94
C MET A 263 11.37 12.03 -1.47
N GLY A 264 11.69 11.11 -0.58
CA GLY A 264 11.67 11.32 0.87
C GLY A 264 10.26 11.51 1.45
N PRO A 265 10.15 11.70 2.78
CA PRO A 265 8.90 12.09 3.44
C PRO A 265 8.42 13.48 2.99
N SER A 266 7.10 13.67 2.93
CA SER A 266 6.46 14.94 2.61
C SER A 266 6.68 15.99 3.68
N SER A 267 6.93 17.22 3.27
CA SER A 267 6.95 18.41 4.15
C SER A 267 5.56 18.89 4.54
N LYS A 268 4.51 18.43 3.85
CA LYS A 268 3.12 18.77 4.18
C LYS A 268 2.64 17.92 5.36
N THR A 269 1.93 18.50 6.31
CA THR A 269 1.32 17.78 7.43
C THR A 269 -0.20 17.72 7.29
N CYS A 270 -0.83 16.59 7.61
CA CYS A 270 -2.28 16.46 7.41
C CYS A 270 -3.15 17.07 8.52
N SER A 271 -2.56 17.65 9.57
CA SER A 271 -3.31 18.36 10.61
C SER A 271 -3.31 19.87 10.34
N ALA A 272 -4.50 20.46 10.18
CA ALA A 272 -4.69 21.91 10.13
C ALA A 272 -4.32 22.63 11.46
N ASN A 273 -4.06 21.85 12.53
CA ASN A 273 -3.57 22.32 13.82
C ASN A 273 -2.12 21.86 14.06
N ALA A 274 -1.24 22.07 13.08
CA ALA A 274 0.19 21.77 13.14
C ALA A 274 1.00 22.79 13.99
N GLY A 275 0.35 23.46 14.96
CA GLY A 275 0.99 24.43 15.85
C GLY A 275 1.36 23.89 17.24
N GLY A 276 1.07 22.63 17.56
CA GLY A 276 1.24 22.17 18.96
C GLY A 276 1.19 20.67 19.23
N LEU A 277 1.46 19.81 18.26
CA LEU A 277 1.60 18.37 18.52
C LEU A 277 2.92 17.87 17.95
N ASP A 278 3.78 17.39 18.83
CA ASP A 278 5.00 16.59 18.61
C ASP A 278 5.26 16.25 17.15
N GLN A 279 5.87 17.19 16.43
CA GLN A 279 6.47 16.90 15.13
C GLN A 279 7.89 16.39 15.41
N PRO A 280 8.39 15.37 14.70
CA PRO A 280 9.76 14.96 14.86
C PRO A 280 10.68 16.14 14.51
N PRO A 281 11.80 16.35 15.25
CA PRO A 281 12.47 17.65 15.32
C PRO A 281 12.88 18.27 13.99
N TYR A 282 13.14 17.47 12.95
CA TYR A 282 13.59 17.96 11.64
C TYR A 282 12.46 18.40 10.70
N LEU A 283 11.18 18.29 11.09
CA LEU A 283 10.03 18.76 10.29
C LEU A 283 9.55 20.17 10.63
N ILE A 284 10.07 20.81 11.69
CA ILE A 284 9.78 22.21 12.02
C ILE A 284 10.86 23.13 11.43
N ASP A 285 10.47 24.23 10.78
CA ASP A 285 11.41 25.23 10.21
C ASP A 285 12.30 25.93 11.27
N SER A 286 11.95 25.78 12.56
CA SER A 286 12.58 26.43 13.71
C SER A 286 13.46 25.50 14.56
N TRP A 287 13.72 24.26 14.12
CA TRP A 287 14.42 23.25 14.94
C TRP A 287 15.83 23.67 15.38
N TRP A 288 16.51 24.46 14.55
CA TRP A 288 17.83 25.01 14.81
C TRP A 288 17.80 26.24 15.74
N THR A 289 16.65 26.90 15.90
CA THR A 289 16.48 28.04 16.82
C THR A 289 16.19 27.60 18.26
N GLN A 290 15.67 26.39 18.47
CA GLN A 290 15.37 25.84 19.80
C GLN A 290 16.58 25.19 20.49
N GLN A 291 17.74 25.09 19.83
CA GLN A 291 18.97 24.55 20.43
C GLN A 291 19.78 25.56 21.25
N LYS A 292 19.34 26.82 21.35
CA LYS A 292 20.03 27.85 22.15
C LYS A 292 19.11 28.44 23.22
N HIS A 293 19.32 27.91 24.44
CA HIS A 293 18.90 28.39 25.76
C HIS A 293 17.41 28.31 26.12
#